data_AF-A0A7S2ACF9-F1
#
_entry.id   AF-A0A7S2ACF9-F1
#
_cell.length_a   1.000
_cell.length_b   1.000
_cell.length_c   1.000
_cell.angle_alpha   90.00
_cell.angle_beta   90.00
_cell.angle_gamma   90.00
#
_symmetry.space_group_name_H-M   'P 1'
#
loop_
_entity.id
_entity.type
_entity.pdbx_description
1 polymer ?
#
loop_
_entity_poly.entity_id
_entity_poly.type
_entity_poly.pdbx_seq_one_letter_code
_entity_poly.pdbx_strand_id
1 'polypeptide(L)'
;AFAVVRQLSMSGSLDPGCEVAWSRPIDEQEEGTSLRYLIFSNWVGTRDFYCVCRAVQVDPPAPDAWPPRGESAPERFAFAVASLEPELLVSAGLPPSNKGVEHGKIHISGITLSDDGNDGTVVQVMADVDLVQSWWKPTYVVDSEVRLHVIKTA
;
A
#
# COMPACT_ATOMS: atom_id res chain seq x y z
N ALA A 1 -1.38 -18.21 -1.40
CA ALA A 1 -1.52 -16.75 -1.53
C ALA A 1 -0.48 -15.96 -0.71
N PHE A 2 -0.30 -16.29 0.58
CA PHE A 2 0.50 -15.47 1.51
C PHE A 2 1.97 -15.22 1.12
N ALA A 3 2.71 -16.26 0.69
CA ALA A 3 4.10 -16.10 0.28
C ALA A 3 4.28 -15.09 -0.87
N VAL A 4 3.29 -14.99 -1.76
CA VAL A 4 3.30 -14.05 -2.90
C VAL A 4 3.20 -12.61 -2.40
N VAL A 5 2.32 -12.34 -1.42
CA VAL A 5 2.13 -11.00 -0.84
C VAL A 5 3.38 -10.54 -0.10
N ARG A 6 4.01 -11.45 0.64
CA ARG A 6 5.29 -11.20 1.30
C ARG A 6 6.43 -11.01 0.30
N GLN A 7 6.39 -11.66 -0.85
CA GLN A 7 7.39 -11.45 -1.91
C GLN A 7 7.20 -10.11 -2.62
N LEU A 8 5.96 -9.73 -2.93
CA LEU A 8 5.61 -8.41 -3.47
C LEU A 8 5.97 -7.29 -2.50
N SER A 9 5.93 -7.58 -1.19
CA SER A 9 6.36 -6.61 -0.18
C SER A 9 7.88 -6.36 -0.18
N MET A 10 8.67 -7.15 -0.89
CA MET A 10 10.13 -7.00 -0.92
C MET A 10 10.66 -6.48 -2.25
N SER A 11 10.10 -6.91 -3.39
CA SER A 11 10.78 -6.69 -4.68
C SER A 11 9.89 -6.22 -5.83
N GLY A 12 8.61 -5.92 -5.61
CA GLY A 12 7.72 -5.59 -6.73
C GLY A 12 6.58 -4.64 -6.40
N SER A 13 5.86 -4.28 -7.44
CA SER A 13 4.53 -3.68 -7.39
C SER A 13 3.59 -4.51 -8.26
N LEU A 14 2.35 -4.69 -7.80
CA LEU A 14 1.28 -5.27 -8.63
C LEU A 14 0.59 -4.20 -9.50
N ASP A 15 0.88 -2.93 -9.24
CA ASP A 15 0.22 -1.82 -9.89
C ASP A 15 0.88 -1.48 -11.24
N PRO A 16 0.13 -1.57 -12.36
CA PRO A 16 0.67 -1.27 -13.68
C PRO A 16 1.23 0.16 -13.77
N GLY A 17 2.55 0.27 -13.90
CA GLY A 17 3.25 1.56 -13.99
C GLY A 17 3.74 2.10 -12.65
N CYS A 18 3.61 1.34 -11.57
CA CYS A 18 4.33 1.57 -10.33
C CYS A 18 5.69 0.86 -10.34
N GLU A 19 6.75 1.63 -10.16
CA GLU A 19 8.12 1.16 -10.00
C GLU A 19 8.55 1.30 -8.53
N VAL A 20 9.21 0.29 -7.97
CA VAL A 20 9.87 0.39 -6.67
C VAL A 20 11.32 0.80 -6.91
N ALA A 21 11.57 2.11 -6.97
CA ALA A 21 12.89 2.67 -7.25
C ALA A 21 13.89 2.44 -6.11
N TRP A 22 13.40 2.29 -4.87
CA TRP A 22 14.22 1.94 -3.71
C TRP A 22 13.37 1.27 -2.63
N SER A 23 13.96 0.37 -1.85
CA SER A 23 13.30 -0.28 -0.71
C SER A 23 14.32 -0.68 0.35
N ARG A 24 13.96 -0.55 1.63
CA ARG A 24 14.79 -0.99 2.77
C ARG A 24 13.91 -1.39 3.96
N PRO A 25 14.17 -2.54 4.61
CA PRO A 25 13.51 -2.88 5.87
C PRO A 25 13.89 -1.90 6.99
N ILE A 26 12.94 -1.54 7.86
CA ILE A 26 13.22 -0.63 9.00
C ILE A 26 13.94 -1.37 10.12
N ASP A 27 13.52 -2.59 10.41
CA ASP A 27 14.07 -3.42 11.47
C ASP A 27 14.37 -4.82 10.92
N GLU A 28 15.52 -5.36 11.30
CA GLU A 28 15.91 -6.74 11.01
C GLU A 28 15.11 -7.73 11.89
N GLN A 29 14.62 -7.26 13.04
CA GLN A 29 13.90 -8.06 14.03
C GLN A 29 12.38 -8.05 13.77
N GLU A 30 11.79 -6.89 13.48
CA GLU A 30 10.39 -6.79 13.07
C GLU A 30 10.21 -7.00 11.55
N GLU A 31 10.00 -8.25 11.16
CA GLU A 31 9.61 -8.57 9.78
C GLU A 31 8.35 -7.79 9.37
N GLY A 32 8.35 -7.32 8.12
CA GLY A 32 7.16 -6.76 7.48
C GLY A 32 7.09 -5.24 7.41
N THR A 33 7.94 -4.48 8.11
CA THR A 33 8.00 -3.01 7.94
C THR A 33 9.14 -2.61 7.01
N SER A 34 8.85 -1.82 5.97
CA SER A 34 9.87 -1.30 5.05
C SER A 34 9.61 0.16 4.68
N LEU A 35 10.68 0.87 4.35
CA LEU A 35 10.65 2.15 3.67
C LEU A 35 10.76 1.90 2.16
N ARG A 36 9.98 2.62 1.35
CA ARG A 36 10.04 2.52 -0.10
C ARG A 36 9.99 3.87 -0.79
N TYR A 37 10.65 3.94 -1.93
CA TYR A 37 10.48 5.00 -2.92
C TYR A 37 9.75 4.41 -4.13
N LEU A 38 8.55 4.90 -4.39
CA LEU A 38 7.66 4.43 -5.45
C LEU A 38 7.53 5.51 -6.53
N ILE A 39 7.52 5.11 -7.80
CA ILE A 39 7.27 6.00 -8.94
C ILE A 39 6.08 5.46 -9.73
N PHE A 40 5.03 6.25 -9.86
CA PHE A 40 3.84 5.94 -10.65
C PHE A 40 3.87 6.71 -11.96
N SER A 41 3.97 6.00 -13.07
CA SER A 41 4.07 6.56 -14.42
C SER A 41 2.73 6.60 -15.18
N ASN A 42 1.78 5.74 -14.79
CA ASN A 42 0.48 5.60 -15.44
C ASN A 42 -0.66 6.33 -14.71
N TRP A 43 -0.33 7.16 -13.72
CA TRP A 43 -1.33 7.78 -12.84
C TRP A 43 -1.29 9.31 -12.94
N VAL A 44 -2.13 9.87 -13.84
CA VAL A 44 -2.32 11.32 -14.02
C VAL A 44 -1.00 12.09 -13.97
N GLY A 45 -0.13 11.80 -14.93
CA GLY A 45 1.26 12.26 -14.92
C GLY A 45 2.19 11.27 -14.23
N THR A 46 3.45 11.65 -14.08
CA THR A 46 4.41 10.90 -13.27
C THR A 46 4.42 11.47 -11.86
N ARG A 47 4.27 10.60 -10.87
CA ARG A 47 4.28 10.95 -9.45
C ARG A 47 5.24 10.06 -8.70
N ASP A 48 5.89 10.60 -7.69
CA ASP A 48 6.71 9.82 -6.77
C ASP A 48 6.16 9.87 -5.35
N PHE A 49 6.43 8.82 -4.59
CA PHE A 49 5.97 8.67 -3.21
C PHE A 49 7.08 8.05 -2.38
N TYR A 50 7.30 8.61 -1.20
CA TYR A 50 8.12 8.00 -0.17
C TYR A 50 7.20 7.42 0.85
N CYS A 51 7.30 6.12 1.10
CA CYS A 51 6.31 5.41 1.86
C CYS A 51 6.94 4.60 2.98
N VAL A 52 6.21 4.50 4.10
CA VAL A 52 6.32 3.36 5.00
C VAL A 52 5.31 2.31 4.56
N CYS A 53 5.75 1.06 4.50
CA CYS A 53 4.94 -0.09 4.18
C CYS A 53 4.96 -1.06 5.35
N ARG A 54 3.80 -1.64 5.70
CA ARG A 54 3.67 -2.69 6.71
C ARG A 54 2.93 -3.89 6.11
N ALA A 55 3.57 -5.05 6.09
CA ALA A 55 2.97 -6.33 5.77
C ALA A 55 2.89 -7.16 7.06
N VAL A 56 1.70 -7.64 7.43
CA VAL A 56 1.52 -8.40 8.67
C VAL A 56 0.41 -9.43 8.53
N GLN A 57 0.56 -10.54 9.25
CA GLN A 57 -0.56 -11.43 9.54
C GLN A 57 -1.42 -10.79 10.63
N VAL A 58 -2.71 -10.66 10.35
CA VAL A 58 -3.65 -10.05 11.28
C VAL A 58 -4.20 -11.14 12.17
N ASP A 59 -4.07 -10.95 13.48
CA ASP A 59 -4.66 -11.86 14.44
C ASP A 59 -6.17 -11.96 14.22
N PRO A 60 -6.74 -13.14 14.43
CA PRO A 60 -8.19 -13.26 14.39
C PRO A 60 -8.80 -12.31 15.43
N PRO A 61 -9.98 -11.74 15.13
CA PRO A 61 -10.65 -10.87 16.08
C PRO A 61 -10.87 -11.63 17.40
N ALA A 62 -10.87 -10.90 18.52
CA ALA A 62 -11.04 -11.47 19.85
C ALA A 62 -12.27 -12.40 19.90
N PRO A 63 -12.25 -13.50 20.67
CA PRO A 63 -13.27 -14.56 20.64
C PRO A 63 -14.70 -14.11 21.00
N ASP A 64 -14.84 -12.89 21.50
CA ASP A 64 -16.06 -12.16 21.79
C ASP A 64 -16.66 -11.44 20.56
N ALA A 65 -15.91 -11.35 19.46
CA ALA A 65 -16.42 -11.04 18.14
C ALA A 65 -16.66 -12.36 17.37
N TRP A 66 -17.93 -12.62 17.04
CA TRP A 66 -18.39 -13.71 16.15
C TRP A 66 -17.35 -14.11 15.06
N PRO A 67 -17.17 -15.41 14.75
CA PRO A 67 -18.16 -16.49 14.81
C PRO A 67 -18.01 -17.47 16.01
N PRO A 68 -18.94 -18.44 16.18
CA PRO A 68 -19.00 -19.34 17.33
C PRO A 68 -17.83 -20.32 17.42
N ARG A 69 -17.51 -20.75 18.65
CA ARG A 69 -16.50 -21.76 19.00
C ARG A 69 -16.65 -23.03 18.16
N GLY A 70 -15.66 -23.33 17.33
CA GLY A 70 -15.53 -24.61 16.64
C GLY A 70 -14.64 -24.57 15.40
N GLU A 71 -14.55 -23.42 14.75
CA GLU A 71 -13.74 -23.22 13.55
C GLU A 71 -12.52 -22.35 13.88
N SER A 72 -11.33 -22.77 13.43
CA SER A 72 -10.15 -21.90 13.45
C SER A 72 -10.48 -20.66 12.63
N ALA A 73 -10.34 -19.49 13.25
CA ALA A 73 -10.60 -18.24 12.55
C ALA A 73 -9.73 -18.17 11.27
N PRO A 74 -10.31 -17.73 10.15
CA PRO A 74 -9.60 -17.72 8.87
C PRO A 74 -8.37 -16.83 8.95
N GLU A 75 -7.29 -17.26 8.30
CA GLU A 75 -6.07 -16.46 8.20
C GLU A 75 -6.37 -15.13 7.51
N ARG A 76 -5.81 -14.05 8.06
CA ARG A 76 -5.94 -12.70 7.51
C ARG A 76 -4.58 -12.06 7.36
N PHE A 77 -4.40 -11.32 6.28
CA PHE A 77 -3.18 -10.58 6.00
C PHE A 77 -3.51 -9.15 5.63
N ALA A 78 -2.67 -8.22 6.07
CA ALA A 78 -2.78 -6.81 5.73
C ALA A 78 -1.45 -6.33 5.14
N PHE A 79 -1.55 -5.57 4.06
CA PHE A 79 -0.47 -4.75 3.54
C PHE A 79 -0.94 -3.30 3.52
N ALA A 80 -0.30 -2.43 4.28
CA ALA A 80 -0.62 -1.02 4.39
C ALA A 80 0.57 -0.16 3.95
N VAL A 81 0.26 1.00 3.39
CA VAL A 81 1.20 1.97 2.82
C VAL A 81 0.73 3.36 3.24
N ALA A 82 1.65 4.18 3.72
CA ALA A 82 1.41 5.59 4.00
C ALA A 82 2.63 6.41 3.59
N SER A 83 2.41 7.63 3.09
CA SER A 83 3.49 8.54 2.75
C SER A 83 4.23 9.00 4.00
N LEU A 84 5.53 9.18 3.85
CA LEU A 84 6.41 9.82 4.81
C LEU A 84 6.73 11.22 4.33
N GLU A 85 6.86 12.14 5.28
CA GLU A 85 7.32 13.49 4.98
C GLU A 85 8.81 13.46 4.54
N PRO A 86 9.20 14.24 3.52
CA PRO A 86 10.55 14.22 2.96
C PRO A 86 11.68 14.43 3.99
N GLU A 87 11.43 15.16 5.07
CA GLU A 87 12.42 15.42 6.11
C GLU A 87 12.83 14.15 6.87
N LEU A 88 11.92 13.18 7.02
CA LEU A 88 12.19 11.89 7.68
C LEU A 88 13.10 10.98 6.84
N LEU A 89 13.31 11.33 5.58
CA LEU A 89 13.99 10.53 4.59
C LEU A 89 15.48 10.85 4.48
N VAL A 90 15.86 12.08 4.85
CA VAL A 90 17.26 12.54 4.81
C VAL A 90 18.15 11.65 5.67
N SER A 91 17.64 11.19 6.82
CA SER A 91 18.36 10.27 7.71
C SER A 91 18.39 8.82 7.21
N ALA A 92 17.52 8.44 6.25
CA ALA A 92 17.36 7.05 5.81
C ALA A 92 18.30 6.66 4.64
N GLY A 93 19.01 7.61 4.04
CA GLY A 93 19.90 7.38 2.89
C GLY A 93 19.14 7.22 1.57
N LEU A 94 17.95 7.81 1.45
CA LEU A 94 17.11 7.73 0.27
C LEU A 94 17.73 8.48 -0.93
N PRO A 95 17.51 8.00 -2.17
CA PRO A 95 17.90 8.74 -3.35
C PRO A 95 17.14 10.09 -3.37
N PRO A 96 17.76 11.16 -3.88
CA PRO A 96 17.06 12.43 -4.05
C PRO A 96 15.88 12.25 -5.01
N SER A 97 14.79 12.99 -4.76
CA SER A 97 13.64 13.00 -5.69
C SER A 97 14.11 13.35 -7.10
N ASN A 98 13.57 12.62 -8.07
CA ASN A 98 13.86 12.88 -9.48
C ASN A 98 13.39 14.29 -9.85
N LYS A 99 14.34 15.16 -10.21
CA LYS A 99 14.06 16.55 -10.61
C LYS A 99 13.02 16.58 -11.74
N GLY A 100 11.80 17.01 -11.44
CA GLY A 100 10.70 17.15 -12.41
C GLY A 100 9.53 16.20 -12.22
N VAL A 101 9.58 15.29 -11.24
CA VAL A 101 8.43 14.49 -10.82
C VAL A 101 7.75 15.21 -9.65
N GLU A 102 6.42 15.35 -9.69
CA GLU A 102 5.68 15.91 -8.56
C GLU A 102 5.49 14.85 -7.48
N HIS A 103 5.67 15.27 -6.23
CA HIS A 103 5.52 14.39 -5.08
C HIS A 103 4.04 14.23 -4.71
N GLY A 104 3.53 13.01 -4.69
CA GLY A 104 2.17 12.73 -4.22
C GLY A 104 2.14 12.40 -2.73
N LYS A 105 0.94 12.37 -2.13
CA LYS A 105 0.76 12.00 -0.72
C LYS A 105 -0.30 10.91 -0.56
N ILE A 106 0.11 9.73 -0.09
CA ILE A 106 -0.78 8.64 0.31
C ILE A 106 -1.07 8.83 1.79
N HIS A 107 -2.30 9.19 2.16
CA HIS A 107 -2.71 9.21 3.56
C HIS A 107 -2.72 7.79 4.11
N ILE A 108 -3.40 6.89 3.40
CA ILE A 108 -3.34 5.45 3.64
C ILE A 108 -3.77 4.71 2.39
N SER A 109 -3.06 3.64 2.03
CA SER A 109 -3.47 2.71 0.99
C SER A 109 -3.09 1.30 1.41
N GLY A 110 -3.85 0.30 0.99
CA GLY A 110 -3.55 -1.06 1.37
C GLY A 110 -4.54 -2.09 0.87
N ILE A 111 -4.18 -3.33 1.13
CA ILE A 111 -5.01 -4.50 0.85
C ILE A 111 -5.14 -5.36 2.10
N THR A 112 -6.31 -5.95 2.29
CA THR A 112 -6.52 -7.09 3.18
C THR A 112 -6.87 -8.32 2.37
N LEU A 113 -6.38 -9.46 2.84
CA LEU A 113 -6.65 -10.77 2.26
C LEU A 113 -7.21 -11.66 3.36
N SER A 114 -8.32 -12.33 3.09
CA SER A 114 -8.89 -13.31 4.00
C SER A 114 -9.46 -14.50 3.24
N ASP A 115 -9.41 -15.67 3.85
CA ASP A 115 -10.13 -16.85 3.36
C ASP A 115 -11.65 -16.62 3.38
N ASP A 116 -12.36 -17.06 2.33
CA ASP A 116 -13.81 -16.96 2.22
C ASP A 116 -14.55 -18.24 2.69
N GLY A 117 -13.80 -19.27 3.09
CA GLY A 117 -14.30 -20.56 3.54
C GLY A 117 -14.74 -21.52 2.42
N ASN A 118 -14.56 -21.14 1.14
CA ASN A 118 -14.98 -21.90 -0.04
C ASN A 118 -13.85 -22.02 -1.09
N ASP A 119 -12.62 -22.25 -0.63
CA ASP A 119 -11.39 -22.28 -1.44
C ASP A 119 -11.10 -20.96 -2.20
N GLY A 120 -11.77 -19.86 -1.81
CA GLY A 120 -11.59 -18.54 -2.37
C GLY A 120 -10.74 -17.63 -1.49
N THR A 121 -10.59 -16.39 -1.93
CA THR A 121 -9.89 -15.35 -1.17
C THR A 121 -10.63 -14.04 -1.39
N VAL A 122 -11.05 -13.41 -0.29
CA VAL A 122 -11.58 -12.05 -0.31
C VAL A 122 -10.40 -11.09 -0.29
N VAL A 123 -10.33 -10.24 -1.31
CA VAL A 123 -9.39 -9.13 -1.38
C VAL A 123 -10.17 -7.83 -1.14
N GLN A 124 -9.80 -7.07 -0.12
CA GLN A 124 -10.34 -5.73 0.09
C GLN A 124 -9.24 -4.71 -0.14
N VAL A 125 -9.53 -3.67 -0.92
CA VAL A 125 -8.57 -2.62 -1.24
C VAL A 125 -9.10 -1.30 -0.68
N MET A 126 -8.22 -0.54 -0.03
CA MET A 126 -8.50 0.80 0.46
C MET A 126 -7.43 1.74 -0.05
N ALA A 127 -7.80 2.93 -0.50
CA ALA A 127 -6.86 3.98 -0.84
C ALA A 127 -7.47 5.35 -0.54
N ASP A 128 -6.69 6.16 0.15
CA ASP A 128 -6.89 7.59 0.42
C ASP A 128 -5.60 8.30 0.03
N VAL A 129 -5.65 9.00 -1.11
CA VAL A 129 -4.47 9.58 -1.76
C VAL A 129 -4.77 10.98 -2.23
N ASP A 130 -3.92 11.92 -1.84
CA ASP A 130 -3.86 13.28 -2.37
C ASP A 130 -2.83 13.33 -3.51
N LEU A 131 -3.36 13.44 -4.72
CA LEU A 131 -2.60 13.62 -5.94
C LEU A 131 -2.18 15.08 -6.12
N VAL A 132 -1.51 15.68 -5.12
CA VAL A 132 -1.15 17.10 -5.01
C VAL A 132 -1.95 17.97 -5.97
N GLN A 133 -3.10 18.41 -5.47
CA GLN A 133 -4.08 19.18 -6.22
C GLN A 133 -3.38 20.21 -7.10
N SER A 134 -3.40 19.94 -8.40
CA SER A 134 -3.41 21.06 -9.29
C SER A 134 -4.67 21.87 -8.97
N TRP A 135 -4.49 23.09 -8.49
CA TRP A 135 -5.54 23.97 -7.94
C TRP A 135 -6.77 24.15 -8.84
N TRP A 136 -6.66 23.82 -10.13
CA TRP A 136 -7.77 23.87 -11.09
C TRP A 136 -8.60 22.58 -11.18
N LYS A 137 -8.18 21.46 -10.58
CA LYS A 137 -8.93 20.20 -10.62
C LYS A 137 -9.97 20.14 -9.50
N PRO A 138 -11.27 19.97 -9.81
CA PRO A 138 -12.29 19.75 -8.79
C PRO A 138 -12.05 18.45 -8.01
N THR A 139 -12.31 18.44 -6.70
CA THR A 139 -12.15 17.26 -5.83
C THR A 139 -12.85 16.00 -6.37
N TYR A 140 -14.07 16.12 -6.89
CA TYR A 140 -14.80 14.96 -7.42
C TYR A 140 -14.11 14.27 -8.61
N VAL A 141 -13.29 15.00 -9.38
CA VAL A 141 -12.50 14.42 -10.48
C VAL A 141 -11.36 13.60 -9.91
N VAL A 142 -10.67 14.13 -8.90
CA VAL A 142 -9.57 13.44 -8.20
C VAL A 142 -10.10 12.16 -7.54
N ASP A 143 -11.21 12.24 -6.81
CA ASP A 143 -11.83 11.08 -6.16
C ASP A 143 -12.23 10.00 -7.18
N SER A 144 -12.78 10.42 -8.32
CA SER A 144 -13.12 9.51 -9.43
C SER A 144 -11.88 8.86 -10.04
N GLU A 145 -10.79 9.60 -10.23
CA GLU A 145 -9.51 9.07 -10.74
C GLU A 145 -8.91 8.05 -9.78
N VAL A 146 -8.86 8.35 -8.47
CA VAL A 146 -8.39 7.42 -7.42
C VAL A 146 -9.25 6.15 -7.43
N ARG A 147 -10.58 6.29 -7.44
CA ARG A 147 -11.50 5.15 -7.44
C ARG A 147 -11.33 4.27 -8.68
N LEU A 148 -11.21 4.88 -9.86
CA LEU A 148 -10.99 4.14 -11.12
C LEU A 148 -9.65 3.41 -11.12
N HIS A 149 -8.61 4.02 -10.53
CA HIS A 149 -7.31 3.39 -10.37
C HIS A 149 -7.40 2.15 -9.48
N VAL A 150 -8.00 2.28 -8.29
CA VAL A 150 -8.23 1.15 -7.37
C VAL A 150 -8.99 0.00 -8.03
N ILE A 151 -10.05 0.30 -8.79
CA ILE A 151 -10.86 -0.71 -9.48
C ILE A 151 -10.09 -1.42 -10.59
N LYS A 152 -9.15 -0.74 -11.26
CA LYS A 152 -8.36 -1.35 -12.35
C LYS A 152 -7.20 -2.20 -11.85
N THR A 153 -6.69 -1.90 -10.67
CA THR A 153 -5.53 -2.58 -10.07
C THR A 153 -5.93 -3.78 -9.21
N ALA A 154 -7.19 -3.83 -8.74
CA ALA A 154 -7.78 -4.96 -8.02
C ALA A 154 -8.25 -6.06 -8.99
#